data_AF-A0A1F2VKK0-F1
#
_entry.id   AF-A0A1F2VKK0-F1
#
_cell.length_a   1.000
_cell.length_b   1.000
_cell.length_c   1.000
_cell.angle_alpha   90.00
_cell.angle_beta   90.00
_cell.angle_gamma   90.00
#
_symmetry.space_group_name_H-M   'P 1'
#
loop_
_entity.id
_entity.type
_entity.pdbx_description
1 polymer ?
#
loop_
_entity_poly.entity_id
_entity_poly.type
_entity_poly.pdbx_seq_one_letter_code
_entity_poly.pdbx_strand_id
1 'polypeptide(L)'
;MFRGFVTVGVLTLAAAVAASASQQNPPAAKPAAPPGRVEAGGVLFKKVGCYQCHANEAQGGLSGPRIGPNVVPFARFSEYVRTPTGEMPPYTSKVLSDQDIADIYAWVQARPRPPAVTTIPQLAP
;
A
#
# COMPACT_ATOMS: atom_id res chain seq x y z
N MET A 1 1.61 -50.98 -73.03
CA MET A 1 1.13 -50.95 -71.64
C MET A 1 2.35 -50.93 -70.74
N PHE A 2 2.70 -49.78 -70.15
CA PHE A 2 3.42 -49.64 -68.86
C PHE A 2 3.52 -48.14 -68.59
N ARG A 3 2.64 -47.66 -67.70
CA ARG A 3 2.62 -46.31 -67.13
C ARG A 3 3.51 -46.37 -65.88
N GLY A 4 4.39 -45.40 -65.68
CA GLY A 4 5.19 -45.28 -64.46
C GLY A 4 5.62 -43.84 -64.25
N PHE A 5 4.74 -43.03 -63.65
CA PHE A 5 5.01 -41.66 -63.29
C PHE A 5 5.90 -41.62 -62.04
N VAL A 6 7.00 -40.87 -62.12
CA VAL A 6 7.93 -40.58 -61.03
C VAL A 6 7.27 -39.59 -60.06
N THR A 7 7.00 -40.01 -58.83
CA THR A 7 6.54 -39.13 -57.75
C THR A 7 7.74 -38.44 -57.11
N VAL A 8 7.82 -37.11 -57.29
CA VAL A 8 8.77 -36.23 -56.60
C VAL A 8 8.30 -36.08 -55.15
N GLY A 9 9.12 -36.56 -54.20
CA GLY A 9 8.88 -36.43 -52.77
C GLY A 9 9.04 -34.98 -52.31
N VAL A 10 7.96 -34.40 -51.79
CA VAL A 10 7.94 -33.05 -51.20
C VAL A 10 8.54 -33.14 -49.81
N LEU A 11 9.72 -32.52 -49.63
CA LEU A 11 10.41 -32.39 -48.35
C LEU A 11 9.71 -31.29 -47.53
N THR A 12 8.87 -31.67 -46.57
CA THR A 12 8.21 -30.73 -45.65
C THR A 12 9.19 -30.26 -44.57
N LEU A 13 9.60 -29.00 -44.63
CA LEU A 13 10.36 -28.30 -43.60
C LEU A 13 9.43 -28.00 -42.41
N ALA A 14 9.54 -28.75 -41.31
CA ALA A 14 8.83 -28.46 -40.07
C ALA A 14 9.58 -27.35 -39.30
N ALA A 15 9.03 -26.13 -39.32
CA ALA A 15 9.52 -25.02 -38.51
C ALA A 15 9.09 -25.21 -37.04
N ALA A 16 10.04 -25.42 -36.14
CA ALA A 16 9.80 -25.46 -34.71
C ALA A 16 9.53 -24.03 -34.18
N VAL A 17 8.28 -23.73 -33.87
CA VAL A 17 7.90 -22.50 -33.18
C VAL A 17 8.24 -22.66 -31.70
N ALA A 18 9.36 -22.06 -31.28
CA ALA A 18 9.73 -21.97 -29.87
C ALA A 18 8.71 -21.08 -29.14
N ALA A 19 7.91 -21.67 -28.26
CA ALA A 19 6.99 -20.96 -27.39
C ALA A 19 7.80 -20.16 -26.35
N SER A 20 7.93 -18.85 -26.57
CA SER A 20 8.45 -17.92 -25.57
C SER A 20 7.43 -17.78 -24.44
N ALA A 21 7.59 -18.57 -23.38
CA ALA A 21 6.87 -18.36 -22.12
C ALA A 21 7.39 -17.07 -21.50
N SER A 22 6.57 -16.02 -21.52
CA SER A 22 6.82 -14.76 -20.82
C SER A 22 7.00 -15.03 -19.33
N GLN A 23 8.24 -15.01 -18.87
CA GLN A 23 8.58 -15.09 -17.45
C GLN A 23 8.17 -13.78 -16.78
N GLN A 24 6.95 -13.74 -16.25
CA GLN A 24 6.46 -12.62 -15.46
C GLN A 24 7.15 -12.68 -14.10
N ASN A 25 8.15 -11.81 -13.89
CA ASN A 25 8.71 -11.60 -12.56
C ASN A 25 7.58 -11.20 -11.60
N PRO A 26 7.54 -11.76 -10.37
CA PRO A 26 6.58 -11.32 -9.37
C PRO A 26 6.74 -9.81 -9.12
N PRO A 27 5.64 -9.08 -8.85
CA PRO A 27 5.73 -7.67 -8.54
C PRO A 27 6.67 -7.45 -7.35
N ALA A 28 7.60 -6.51 -7.50
CA ALA A 28 8.56 -6.16 -6.46
C ALA A 28 7.81 -5.83 -5.16
N ALA A 29 8.24 -6.46 -4.05
CA ALA A 29 7.66 -6.20 -2.74
C ALA A 29 7.84 -4.72 -2.38
N LYS A 30 6.78 -4.08 -1.86
CA LYS A 30 6.87 -2.70 -1.38
C LYS A 30 7.89 -2.64 -0.22
N PRO A 31 8.79 -1.65 -0.18
CA PRO A 31 9.72 -1.49 0.94
C PRO A 31 8.95 -1.46 2.26
N ALA A 32 9.41 -2.25 3.23
CA ALA A 32 8.85 -2.26 4.57
C ALA A 32 9.10 -0.92 5.26
N ALA A 33 8.16 -0.50 6.12
CA ALA A 33 8.36 0.66 6.98
C ALA A 33 9.52 0.40 7.96
N PRO A 34 10.25 1.45 8.39
CA PRO A 34 11.18 1.34 9.51
C PRO A 34 10.46 0.84 10.78
N PRO A 35 11.17 0.16 11.69
CA PRO A 35 10.59 -0.23 12.97
C PRO A 35 10.15 1.02 13.76
N GLY A 36 8.90 1.01 14.22
CA GLY A 36 8.32 2.08 15.03
C GLY A 36 7.81 1.57 16.38
N ARG A 37 7.87 2.43 17.40
CA ARG A 37 7.37 2.19 18.76
C ARG A 37 5.92 2.68 18.87
N VAL A 38 4.97 1.75 18.93
CA VAL A 38 3.53 2.04 18.90
C VAL A 38 3.10 2.97 20.04
N GLU A 39 3.54 2.71 21.26
CA GLU A 39 3.16 3.52 22.44
C GLU A 39 3.70 4.95 22.33
N ALA A 40 4.96 5.10 21.90
CA ALA A 40 5.58 6.40 21.68
C ALA A 40 4.85 7.19 20.57
N GLY A 41 4.50 6.50 19.47
CA GLY A 41 3.74 7.07 18.37
C GLY A 41 2.39 7.63 18.81
N GLY A 42 1.67 6.91 19.69
CA GLY A 42 0.40 7.37 20.24
C GLY A 42 0.52 8.62 21.12
N VAL A 43 1.60 8.69 21.92
CA VAL A 43 1.91 9.90 22.71
C VAL A 43 2.23 11.07 21.79
N LEU A 44 3.06 10.87 20.78
CA LEU A 44 3.43 11.90 19.81
C LEU A 44 2.23 12.40 19.03
N PHE A 45 1.39 11.50 18.51
CA PHE A 45 0.18 11.82 17.75
C PHE A 45 -0.74 12.80 18.50
N LYS A 46 -0.87 12.63 19.81
CA LYS A 46 -1.62 13.56 20.67
C LYS A 46 -0.83 14.84 20.95
N LYS A 47 0.43 14.70 21.36
CA LYS A 47 1.31 15.82 21.74
C LYS A 47 1.49 16.85 20.64
N VAL A 48 1.60 16.41 19.38
CA VAL A 48 1.83 17.29 18.22
C VAL A 48 0.55 17.67 17.48
N GLY A 49 -0.61 17.30 18.03
CA GLY A 49 -1.91 17.79 17.57
C GLY A 49 -2.52 17.06 16.37
N CYS A 50 -1.97 15.92 15.93
CA CYS A 50 -2.52 15.17 14.79
C CYS A 50 -4.00 14.79 15.00
N TYR A 51 -4.37 14.50 16.26
CA TYR A 51 -5.73 14.15 16.64
C TYR A 51 -6.76 15.25 16.40
N GLN A 52 -6.34 16.52 16.32
CA GLN A 52 -7.26 17.65 16.15
C GLN A 52 -8.01 17.57 14.83
N CYS A 53 -7.37 17.05 13.79
CA CYS A 53 -7.98 16.84 12.48
C CYS A 53 -8.33 15.38 12.21
N HIS A 54 -7.48 14.45 12.66
CA HIS A 54 -7.64 13.01 12.36
C HIS A 54 -8.38 12.21 13.45
N ALA A 55 -8.91 12.90 14.47
CA ALA A 55 -9.52 12.34 15.66
C ALA A 55 -8.57 11.46 16.51
N ASN A 56 -8.97 11.16 17.75
CA ASN A 56 -8.10 10.56 18.78
C ASN A 56 -7.51 9.19 18.43
N GLU A 57 -8.16 8.45 17.54
CA GLU A 57 -7.80 7.09 17.15
C GLU A 57 -7.52 6.99 15.64
N ALA A 58 -7.16 8.11 15.00
CA ALA A 58 -6.88 8.20 13.57
C ALA A 58 -8.06 7.77 12.66
N GLN A 59 -9.28 7.83 13.20
CA GLN A 59 -10.52 7.44 12.53
C GLN A 59 -11.03 8.49 11.53
N GLY A 60 -10.47 9.70 11.56
CA GLY A 60 -10.89 10.82 10.73
C GLY A 60 -12.19 11.47 11.18
N GLY A 61 -12.61 12.50 10.45
CA GLY A 61 -13.82 13.26 10.68
C GLY A 61 -13.95 14.42 9.70
N LEU A 62 -14.68 15.46 10.11
CA LEU A 62 -14.92 16.64 9.27
C LEU A 62 -13.64 17.43 8.97
N SER A 63 -12.73 17.51 9.94
CA SER A 63 -11.51 18.33 9.86
C SER A 63 -10.34 17.62 9.18
N GLY A 64 -10.42 16.31 8.95
CA GLY A 64 -9.33 15.54 8.35
C GLY A 64 -9.73 14.08 8.06
N PRO A 65 -9.16 13.46 7.03
CA PRO A 65 -9.54 12.12 6.60
C PRO A 65 -9.17 11.05 7.62
N ARG A 66 -9.78 9.87 7.47
CA ARG A 66 -9.37 8.66 8.18
C ARG A 66 -7.99 8.22 7.70
N ILE A 67 -7.09 7.94 8.64
CA ILE A 67 -5.71 7.51 8.32
C ILE A 67 -5.34 6.15 8.90
N GLY A 68 -6.09 5.58 9.86
CA GLY A 68 -5.84 4.22 10.38
C GLY A 68 -7.01 3.25 10.19
N PRO A 69 -6.80 1.92 10.17
CA PRO A 69 -5.51 1.21 10.10
C PRO A 69 -4.90 1.09 8.70
N ASN A 70 -5.68 1.35 7.65
CA ASN A 70 -5.23 1.14 6.27
C ASN A 70 -4.38 2.33 5.79
N VAL A 71 -3.22 2.53 6.40
CA VAL A 71 -2.26 3.57 6.02
C VAL A 71 -1.68 3.30 4.63
N VAL A 72 -1.39 4.40 3.91
CA VAL A 72 -0.55 4.37 2.70
C VAL A 72 0.86 3.85 3.03
N PRO A 73 1.67 3.44 2.04
CA PRO A 73 3.06 3.03 2.29
C PRO A 73 3.86 4.12 3.01
N PHE A 74 4.76 3.72 3.91
CA PHE A 74 5.52 4.62 4.78
C PHE A 74 6.19 5.79 4.04
N ALA A 75 6.84 5.52 2.89
CA ALA A 75 7.50 6.57 2.12
C ALA A 75 6.53 7.70 1.73
N ARG A 76 5.31 7.34 1.29
CA ARG A 76 4.27 8.32 0.93
C ARG A 76 3.65 8.99 2.15
N PHE A 77 3.51 8.26 3.26
CA PHE A 77 3.07 8.82 4.52
C PHE A 77 4.05 9.90 5.01
N SER A 78 5.34 9.55 5.10
CA SER A 78 6.40 10.46 5.55
C SER A 78 6.47 11.70 4.67
N GLU A 79 6.54 11.52 3.34
CA GLU A 79 6.55 12.62 2.38
C GLU A 79 5.35 13.56 2.57
N TYR A 80 4.13 13.03 2.69
CA TYR A 80 2.95 13.86 2.88
C TYR A 80 2.95 14.60 4.23
N VAL A 81 3.40 13.97 5.31
CA VAL A 81 3.52 14.62 6.62
C VAL A 81 4.56 15.75 6.60
N ARG A 82 5.64 15.61 5.81
CA ARG A 82 6.66 16.65 5.64
C ARG A 82 6.16 17.80 4.75
N THR A 83 5.50 17.47 3.65
CA THR A 83 5.05 18.42 2.61
C THR A 83 3.57 18.18 2.27
N PRO A 84 2.66 18.53 3.19
CA PRO A 84 1.22 18.30 2.99
C PRO A 84 0.61 19.29 2.02
N THR A 85 -0.64 18.99 1.63
CA THR A 85 -1.50 19.90 0.87
C THR A 85 -2.73 20.30 1.70
N GLY A 86 -3.37 21.41 1.35
CA GLY A 86 -4.55 21.91 2.06
C GLY A 86 -4.21 22.50 3.43
N GLU A 87 -5.08 22.25 4.40
CA GLU A 87 -4.99 22.84 5.75
C GLU A 87 -4.10 22.05 6.73
N MET A 88 -3.57 20.89 6.32
CA MET A 88 -2.69 20.11 7.19
C MET A 88 -1.34 20.83 7.32
N PRO A 89 -0.88 21.18 8.54
CA PRO A 89 0.38 21.89 8.72
C PRO A 89 1.58 20.97 8.44
N PRO A 90 2.70 21.50 7.91
CA PRO A 90 3.89 20.71 7.63
C PRO A 90 4.63 20.33 8.92
N TYR A 91 4.94 19.04 9.08
CA TYR A 91 5.78 18.56 10.18
C TYR A 91 7.19 18.26 9.67
N THR A 92 8.03 19.30 9.62
CA THR A 92 9.42 19.18 9.14
C THR A 92 10.30 18.37 10.10
N SER A 93 11.52 18.00 9.67
CA SER A 93 12.50 17.29 10.50
C SER A 93 12.91 18.05 11.77
N LYS A 94 12.64 19.36 11.84
CA LYS A 94 12.82 20.19 13.04
C LYS A 94 11.74 19.96 14.10
N VAL A 95 10.56 19.48 13.70
CA VAL A 95 9.40 19.27 14.58
C VAL A 95 9.26 17.79 14.96
N LEU A 96 9.43 16.90 13.99
CA LEU A 96 9.40 15.45 14.18
C LEU A 96 10.65 14.85 13.55
N SER A 97 11.42 14.04 14.28
CA SER A 97 12.49 13.25 13.69
C SER A 97 11.92 12.17 12.75
N ASP A 98 12.78 11.52 11.96
CA ASP A 98 12.35 10.39 11.12
C ASP A 98 11.87 9.20 11.97
N GLN A 99 12.48 9.00 13.14
CA GLN A 99 12.01 7.99 14.09
C GLN A 99 10.65 8.35 14.68
N ASP A 100 10.37 9.63 14.96
CA ASP A 100 9.05 10.04 15.44
C ASP A 100 7.96 9.78 14.38
N ILE A 101 8.25 10.01 13.10
CA ILE A 101 7.33 9.65 12.01
C ILE A 101 7.14 8.14 11.91
N ALA A 102 8.20 7.33 12.07
CA ALA A 102 8.09 5.88 12.11
C ALA A 102 7.24 5.38 13.29
N ASP A 103 7.43 5.96 14.47
CA ASP A 103 6.65 5.66 15.67
C ASP A 103 5.16 6.01 15.47
N ILE A 104 4.86 7.22 14.96
CA ILE A 104 3.49 7.65 14.62
C ILE A 104 2.88 6.70 13.58
N TYR A 105 3.63 6.37 12.51
CA TYR A 105 3.15 5.47 11.47
C TYR A 105 2.76 4.10 12.03
N ALA A 106 3.62 3.51 12.87
CA ALA A 106 3.34 2.24 13.53
C ALA A 106 2.07 2.32 14.39
N TRP A 107 1.88 3.41 15.12
CA TRP A 107 0.67 3.62 15.91
C TRP A 107 -0.60 3.77 15.07
N VAL A 108 -0.55 4.52 13.96
CA VAL A 108 -1.70 4.68 13.05
C VAL A 108 -2.01 3.35 12.34
N GLN A 109 -1.00 2.55 12.02
CA GLN A 109 -1.17 1.23 11.42
C GLN A 109 -1.80 0.22 12.40
N ALA A 110 -1.45 0.31 13.69
CA ALA A 110 -1.96 -0.57 14.74
C ALA A 110 -3.42 -0.29 15.16
N ARG A 111 -4.08 0.73 14.60
CA ARG A 111 -5.46 1.08 14.96
C ARG A 111 -6.42 -0.10 14.69
N PRO A 112 -7.43 -0.34 15.54
CA PRO A 112 -8.40 -1.40 15.26
C PRO A 112 -9.20 -1.07 14.00
N ARG A 113 -9.49 -2.11 13.20
CA ARG A 113 -10.46 -1.99 12.11
C ARG A 113 -11.85 -1.80 12.73
N PRO A 114 -12.70 -0.92 12.17
CA PRO A 114 -14.09 -0.82 12.62
C PRO A 114 -14.78 -2.18 12.49
N PRO A 115 -15.65 -2.54 13.45
CA PRO A 115 -16.47 -3.73 13.33
C PRO A 115 -17.36 -3.64 12.07
N ALA A 116 -17.74 -4.80 11.53
CA ALA A 116 -18.68 -4.83 10.42
C ALA A 116 -20.03 -4.24 10.87
N VAL A 117 -20.68 -3.47 10.00
CA VAL A 117 -21.97 -2.85 10.33
C VAL A 117 -23.01 -3.91 10.75
N THR A 118 -22.98 -5.07 10.11
CA THR A 118 -23.85 -6.21 10.40
C THR A 118 -23.68 -6.80 11.80
N THR A 119 -22.55 -6.55 12.47
CA THR A 119 -22.30 -7.04 13.83
C THR A 119 -22.63 -6.01 14.91
N ILE A 120 -23.15 -4.83 14.53
CA ILE A 120 -23.57 -3.78 15.46
C ILE A 120 -25.09 -3.91 15.64
N PRO A 121 -25.60 -4.34 16.81
CA PRO A 121 -27.02 -4.65 16.98
C PRO A 121 -27.98 -3.51 16.60
N GLN A 122 -27.56 -2.26 16.78
CA GLN A 122 -28.36 -1.07 16.46
C GLN A 122 -28.42 -0.75 14.96
N LEU A 123 -27.52 -1.33 14.17
CA LEU A 123 -27.38 -1.08 12.72
C LEU A 123 -27.60 -2.36 11.90
N ALA A 124 -27.88 -3.48 12.55
CA ALA A 124 -28.28 -4.71 11.89
C ALA A 124 -29.65 -4.49 11.23
N PRO A 125 -29.84 -4.94 9.98
CA PRO A 125 -31.11 -4.81 9.26
C PRO A 125 -32.25 -5.58 9.92
#